data_AF-A0A8I3A9E8-F1
#
_entry.id   AF-A0A8I3A9E8-F1
#
_cell.length_a   1.000
_cell.length_b   1.000
_cell.length_c   1.000
_cell.angle_alpha   90.00
_cell.angle_beta   90.00
_cell.angle_gamma   90.00
#
_symmetry.space_group_name_H-M   'P 1'
#
loop_
_entity.id
_entity.type
_entity.pdbx_description
1 polymer ?
#
loop_
_entity_poly.entity_id
_entity_poly.type
_entity_poly.pdbx_seq_one_letter_code
_entity_poly.pdbx_strand_id
1 'polypeptide(L)'
;MEGHNIPAPDFGALAFEAIHDAIIQAAGGANTQGDPPPARNPSPPAEAQNPLLEDPQPIGAAADAEKKKTKIGDFNEGQGPPDVIRQRPAQYTLQRISSFEFVELWYFTPMGCRDASVNLRSNADDAFGITNTNDVLTFRPIASVKASKNAIPDDALSFSDFMQAHISFLEHVKQAEWPEKHVKSLALFFWCLETHSKQEDFHGDQTILNYTATVRRQWHDKLKANNGRAFNISVINESLMNSIHLKVGTSKFQRLASSVSPLFLFITLALDSLLYAPPIPTMFTPHNSTHVPPLMSTLTSTTPMHISSNHLHT
;
A
#
# COMPACT_ATOMS: atom_id res chain seq x y z
N MET A 1 -40.47 -13.19 26.95
CA MET A 1 -39.92 -12.69 25.67
C MET A 1 -38.45 -12.47 25.90
N GLU A 2 -37.63 -13.47 25.62
CA GLU A 2 -36.17 -13.38 25.81
C GLU A 2 -35.55 -12.78 24.56
N GLY A 3 -34.82 -11.68 24.73
CA GLY A 3 -34.10 -11.06 23.62
C GLY A 3 -32.83 -11.85 23.31
N HIS A 4 -32.79 -12.54 22.16
CA HIS A 4 -31.56 -13.08 21.64
C HIS A 4 -30.66 -11.95 21.15
N ASN A 5 -29.65 -11.64 21.98
CA ASN A 5 -28.57 -10.73 21.65
C ASN A 5 -27.62 -11.45 20.67
N ILE A 6 -27.76 -11.20 19.37
CA ILE A 6 -26.86 -11.76 18.35
C ILE A 6 -25.54 -10.96 18.41
N PRO A 7 -24.38 -11.61 18.64
CA PRO A 7 -23.11 -10.90 18.70
C PRO A 7 -22.75 -10.30 17.34
N ALA A 8 -22.18 -9.10 17.35
CA ALA A 8 -21.69 -8.45 16.13
C ALA A 8 -20.60 -9.31 15.46
N PRO A 9 -20.54 -9.37 14.12
CA PRO A 9 -19.51 -10.13 13.41
C PRO A 9 -18.12 -9.54 13.68
N ASP A 10 -17.24 -10.35 14.26
CA ASP A 10 -15.84 -10.01 14.48
C ASP A 10 -15.08 -10.02 13.14
N PHE A 11 -14.86 -8.83 12.59
CA PHE A 11 -14.11 -8.67 11.34
C PHE A 11 -12.60 -8.94 11.51
N GLY A 12 -12.08 -8.99 12.74
CA GLY A 12 -10.72 -9.44 13.02
C GLY A 12 -10.57 -10.95 12.81
N ALA A 13 -11.56 -11.74 13.24
CA ALA A 13 -11.54 -13.20 13.16
C ALA A 13 -11.34 -13.74 11.74
N LEU A 14 -11.98 -13.16 10.71
CA LEU A 14 -11.86 -13.64 9.32
C LEU A 14 -10.50 -13.33 8.68
N ALA A 15 -9.84 -12.25 9.08
CA ALA A 15 -8.46 -11.99 8.70
C ALA A 15 -7.51 -12.91 9.49
N PHE A 16 -7.78 -13.09 10.79
CA PHE A 16 -6.98 -13.92 11.68
C PHE A 16 -7.02 -15.41 11.29
N GLU A 17 -8.17 -16.00 10.95
CA GLU A 17 -8.28 -17.38 10.46
C GLU A 17 -7.49 -17.57 9.16
N ALA A 18 -7.63 -16.66 8.20
CA ALA A 18 -6.88 -16.72 6.94
C ALA A 18 -5.36 -16.62 7.16
N ILE A 19 -4.91 -15.82 8.15
CA ILE A 19 -3.50 -15.70 8.54
C ILE A 19 -3.03 -16.93 9.34
N HIS A 20 -3.86 -17.46 10.24
CA HIS A 20 -3.59 -18.63 11.07
C HIS A 20 -3.44 -19.90 10.23
N ASP A 21 -4.38 -20.16 9.32
CA ASP A 21 -4.31 -21.26 8.36
C ASP A 21 -3.13 -21.07 7.38
N ALA A 22 -2.84 -19.82 7.00
CA ALA A 22 -1.67 -19.51 6.19
C ALA A 22 -0.36 -19.91 6.89
N ILE A 23 -0.23 -19.61 8.20
CA ILE A 23 0.91 -19.95 9.06
C ILE A 23 1.02 -21.47 9.26
N ILE A 24 -0.08 -22.16 9.60
CA ILE A 24 -0.09 -23.62 9.81
C ILE A 24 0.37 -24.36 8.55
N GLN A 25 -0.15 -23.99 7.37
CA GLN A 25 0.27 -24.60 6.11
C GLN A 25 1.73 -24.27 5.74
N ALA A 26 2.24 -23.09 6.09
CA ALA A 26 3.63 -22.70 5.81
C ALA A 26 4.65 -23.51 6.63
N ALA A 27 4.25 -23.99 7.82
CA ALA A 27 5.09 -24.83 8.67
C ALA A 27 5.18 -26.31 8.23
N GLY A 28 4.32 -26.76 7.30
CA GLY A 28 4.16 -28.20 6.98
C GLY A 28 4.68 -28.67 5.61
N GLY A 29 5.16 -27.78 4.74
CA GLY A 29 5.36 -28.08 3.31
C GLY A 29 6.80 -28.32 2.84
N ALA A 30 7.42 -29.46 3.17
CA ALA A 30 8.72 -29.85 2.62
C ALA A 30 8.59 -30.93 1.52
N ASN A 31 9.13 -30.64 0.33
CA ASN A 31 9.49 -31.55 -0.77
C ASN A 31 8.54 -32.72 -1.14
N THR A 32 8.00 -32.68 -2.37
CA THR A 32 8.33 -33.74 -3.34
C THR A 32 8.20 -33.23 -4.78
N GLN A 33 9.27 -33.34 -5.56
CA GLN A 33 9.25 -33.07 -7.01
C GLN A 33 9.37 -34.40 -7.76
N GLY A 34 8.49 -34.61 -8.74
CA GLY A 34 8.48 -35.80 -9.59
C GLY A 34 8.09 -35.45 -11.02
N ASP A 35 9.09 -35.38 -11.90
CA ASP A 35 8.89 -35.23 -13.34
C ASP A 35 8.58 -36.59 -14.00
N PRO A 36 7.72 -36.60 -15.03
CA PRO A 36 7.96 -37.46 -16.19
C PRO A 36 7.93 -36.68 -17.52
N PRO A 37 8.52 -37.22 -18.61
CA PRO A 37 8.96 -36.42 -19.77
C PRO A 37 8.05 -36.65 -21.03
N PRO A 38 8.48 -36.37 -22.28
CA PRO A 38 7.97 -35.22 -23.04
C PRO A 38 7.15 -35.59 -24.30
N ALA A 39 6.38 -34.63 -24.82
CA ALA A 39 5.62 -34.77 -26.08
C ALA A 39 6.14 -33.81 -27.18
N ARG A 40 6.08 -34.27 -28.44
CA ARG A 40 6.68 -33.64 -29.63
C ARG A 40 5.83 -32.52 -30.24
N ASN A 41 6.50 -31.49 -30.76
CA ASN A 41 6.02 -30.65 -31.86
C ASN A 41 5.94 -31.47 -33.17
N PRO A 42 5.02 -31.11 -34.09
CA PRO A 42 5.51 -30.47 -35.31
C PRO A 42 4.64 -29.32 -35.86
N SER A 43 5.26 -28.51 -36.71
CA SER A 43 4.64 -27.54 -37.62
C SER A 43 5.44 -27.57 -38.95
N PRO A 44 5.06 -26.83 -40.00
CA PRO A 44 3.80 -26.83 -40.73
C PRO A 44 4.05 -27.30 -42.20
N PRO A 45 3.16 -27.00 -43.15
CA PRO A 45 3.64 -26.35 -44.38
C PRO A 45 2.81 -25.14 -44.83
N ALA A 46 3.33 -24.41 -45.83
CA ALA A 46 2.94 -23.06 -46.23
C ALA A 46 2.02 -23.01 -47.48
N GLU A 47 1.49 -21.79 -47.74
CA GLU A 47 1.18 -21.18 -49.07
C GLU A 47 0.29 -21.96 -50.09
N ALA A 48 -0.66 -21.36 -50.83
CA ALA A 48 -1.15 -19.98 -50.98
C ALA A 48 -2.68 -20.05 -51.33
N GLN A 49 -3.41 -19.16 -52.02
CA GLN A 49 -3.15 -17.93 -52.77
C GLN A 49 -4.46 -17.10 -52.90
N ASN A 50 -4.37 -15.78 -53.13
CA ASN A 50 -5.51 -14.94 -53.54
C ASN A 50 -5.62 -14.88 -55.07
N PRO A 51 -6.83 -14.67 -55.64
CA PRO A 51 -7.06 -13.37 -56.28
C PRO A 51 -8.49 -12.78 -56.26
N LEU A 52 -8.55 -11.46 -56.02
CA LEU A 52 -9.27 -10.43 -56.80
C LEU A 52 -10.82 -10.28 -56.76
N LEU A 53 -11.25 -9.22 -56.05
CA LEU A 53 -12.30 -8.21 -56.34
C LEU A 53 -13.60 -8.57 -57.09
N GLU A 54 -14.73 -8.40 -56.39
CA GLU A 54 -15.97 -7.81 -56.92
C GLU A 54 -16.49 -6.72 -55.95
N ASP A 55 -17.21 -5.73 -56.47
CA ASP A 55 -17.69 -4.51 -55.79
C ASP A 55 -19.13 -4.19 -56.29
N PRO A 56 -19.89 -3.22 -55.75
CA PRO A 56 -20.73 -3.37 -54.56
C PRO A 56 -22.23 -3.09 -54.81
N GLN A 57 -23.15 -3.82 -54.17
CA GLN A 57 -24.59 -3.47 -54.01
C GLN A 57 -25.21 -4.25 -52.83
N PRO A 58 -26.35 -3.81 -52.25
CA PRO A 58 -26.68 -2.48 -51.78
C PRO A 58 -27.07 -2.48 -50.28
N ILE A 59 -27.28 -1.29 -49.68
CA ILE A 59 -27.74 -1.13 -48.29
C ILE A 59 -29.14 -1.79 -48.13
N GLY A 60 -29.24 -2.80 -47.26
CA GLY A 60 -30.46 -3.58 -47.08
C GLY A 60 -30.81 -3.85 -45.61
N ALA A 61 -31.98 -3.36 -45.20
CA ALA A 61 -32.75 -3.71 -43.99
C ALA A 61 -32.03 -3.64 -42.63
N ALA A 62 -32.49 -2.70 -41.79
CA ALA A 62 -32.30 -2.79 -40.35
C ALA A 62 -32.94 -4.09 -39.84
N ALA A 63 -32.11 -5.03 -39.39
CA ALA A 63 -32.59 -6.14 -38.58
C ALA A 63 -33.02 -5.56 -37.23
N ASP A 64 -34.31 -5.67 -36.91
CA ASP A 64 -34.86 -5.23 -35.64
C ASP A 64 -34.11 -5.92 -34.49
N ALA A 65 -33.26 -5.15 -33.81
CA ALA A 65 -32.60 -5.59 -32.60
C ALA A 65 -33.66 -5.76 -31.52
N GLU A 66 -34.20 -6.99 -31.42
CA GLU A 66 -35.14 -7.39 -30.37
C GLU A 66 -34.59 -6.94 -29.03
N LYS A 67 -35.24 -5.94 -28.44
CA LYS A 67 -34.90 -5.42 -27.12
C LYS A 67 -35.21 -6.51 -26.11
N LYS A 68 -34.22 -7.39 -25.85
CA LYS A 68 -34.21 -8.33 -24.74
C LYS A 68 -34.35 -7.50 -23.47
N LYS A 69 -35.60 -7.32 -23.02
CA LYS A 69 -35.93 -6.68 -21.74
C LYS A 69 -35.07 -7.36 -20.69
N THR A 70 -34.22 -6.59 -20.02
CA THR A 70 -33.37 -7.09 -18.96
C THR A 70 -34.27 -7.79 -17.95
N LYS A 71 -34.16 -9.12 -17.86
CA LYS A 71 -34.98 -9.91 -16.97
C LYS A 71 -34.53 -9.54 -15.56
N ILE A 72 -35.37 -8.81 -14.83
CA ILE A 72 -35.02 -8.36 -13.49
C ILE A 72 -34.74 -9.60 -12.63
N GLY A 73 -33.67 -9.56 -11.85
CA GLY A 73 -33.33 -10.64 -10.93
C GLY A 73 -34.42 -10.78 -9.88
N ASP A 74 -34.67 -12.01 -9.47
CA ASP A 74 -35.54 -12.29 -8.33
C ASP A 74 -34.82 -11.92 -7.01
N PHE A 75 -35.57 -11.75 -5.93
CA PHE A 75 -35.02 -11.40 -4.62
C PHE A 75 -35.40 -12.42 -3.54
N ASN A 76 -34.57 -12.56 -2.52
CA ASN A 76 -34.86 -13.44 -1.40
C ASN A 76 -35.77 -12.72 -0.39
N GLU A 77 -37.06 -13.07 -0.37
CA GLU A 77 -38.07 -12.48 0.53
C GLU A 77 -37.69 -12.57 2.02
N GLY A 78 -36.90 -13.58 2.41
CA GLY A 78 -36.44 -13.78 3.78
C GLY A 78 -35.18 -13.01 4.17
N GLN A 79 -34.55 -12.28 3.25
CA GLN A 79 -33.27 -11.61 3.47
C GLN A 79 -33.42 -10.09 3.50
N GLY A 80 -33.34 -9.52 4.71
CA GLY A 80 -33.28 -8.07 4.88
C GLY A 80 -31.96 -7.45 4.37
N PRO A 81 -31.89 -6.10 4.29
CA PRO A 81 -30.64 -5.40 4.03
C PRO A 81 -29.58 -5.74 5.09
N PRO A 82 -28.28 -5.80 4.75
CA PRO A 82 -27.23 -5.93 5.77
C PRO A 82 -27.19 -4.70 6.67
N ASP A 83 -26.89 -4.90 7.96
CA ASP A 83 -26.83 -3.83 8.98
C ASP A 83 -25.89 -2.67 8.59
N VAL A 84 -24.87 -2.95 7.77
CA VAL A 84 -23.91 -1.97 7.27
C VAL A 84 -23.76 -2.11 5.75
N ILE A 85 -24.25 -1.12 5.00
CA ILE A 85 -23.98 -0.99 3.56
C ILE A 85 -22.55 -0.47 3.38
N ARG A 86 -21.64 -1.34 2.95
CA ARG A 86 -20.24 -0.98 2.67
C ARG A 86 -20.13 -0.08 1.44
N GLN A 87 -19.27 0.92 1.50
CA GLN A 87 -18.97 1.77 0.34
C GLN A 87 -18.07 1.01 -0.64
N ARG A 88 -18.52 0.91 -1.90
CA ARG A 88 -17.82 0.18 -2.97
C ARG A 88 -16.71 1.05 -3.61
N PRO A 89 -15.52 0.49 -3.91
CA PRO A 89 -14.50 1.15 -4.73
C PRO A 89 -15.00 1.48 -6.14
N ALA A 90 -14.24 2.31 -6.86
CA ALA A 90 -14.57 2.67 -8.25
C ALA A 90 -14.65 1.44 -9.16
N GLN A 91 -15.57 1.45 -10.14
CA GLN A 91 -15.71 0.34 -11.09
C GLN A 91 -14.43 0.12 -11.92
N TYR A 92 -13.72 1.20 -12.26
CA TYR A 92 -12.34 1.18 -12.76
C TYR A 92 -11.43 0.26 -11.94
N THR A 93 -11.37 0.46 -10.62
CA THR A 93 -10.54 -0.32 -9.69
C THR A 93 -10.89 -1.80 -9.71
N LEU A 94 -12.18 -2.12 -9.71
CA LEU A 94 -12.67 -3.51 -9.72
C LEU A 94 -12.34 -4.23 -11.03
N GLN A 95 -12.45 -3.54 -12.17
CA GLN A 95 -12.03 -4.08 -13.48
C GLN A 95 -10.52 -4.33 -13.55
N ARG A 96 -9.71 -3.51 -12.87
CA ARG A 96 -8.25 -3.71 -12.82
C ARG A 96 -7.87 -4.88 -11.91
N ILE A 97 -8.51 -5.04 -10.76
CA ILE A 97 -8.32 -6.23 -9.90
C ILE A 97 -8.70 -7.50 -10.68
N SER A 98 -9.86 -7.56 -11.33
CA SER A 98 -10.26 -8.77 -12.09
C SER A 98 -9.34 -9.09 -13.28
N SER A 99 -8.48 -8.14 -13.67
CA SER A 99 -7.45 -8.28 -14.70
C SER A 99 -6.03 -8.48 -14.14
N PHE A 100 -5.89 -8.74 -12.83
CA PHE A 100 -4.62 -8.87 -12.09
C PHE A 100 -3.69 -7.64 -12.18
N GLU A 101 -4.21 -6.47 -12.53
CA GLU A 101 -3.42 -5.26 -12.72
C GLU A 101 -3.12 -4.54 -11.40
N PHE A 102 -2.01 -3.81 -11.38
CA PHE A 102 -1.69 -2.91 -10.28
C PHE A 102 -2.76 -1.81 -10.17
N VAL A 103 -3.24 -1.58 -8.96
CA VAL A 103 -4.07 -0.43 -8.61
C VAL A 103 -3.64 0.13 -7.24
N GLU A 104 -3.71 1.44 -7.11
CA GLU A 104 -3.35 2.18 -5.91
C GLU A 104 -4.27 1.79 -4.73
N LEU A 105 -3.70 1.64 -3.54
CA LEU A 105 -4.44 1.32 -2.31
C LEU A 105 -5.45 2.40 -1.93
N TRP A 106 -5.23 3.66 -2.35
CA TRP A 106 -6.14 4.76 -2.07
C TRP A 106 -7.61 4.48 -2.43
N TYR A 107 -7.87 3.73 -3.51
CA TYR A 107 -9.23 3.40 -3.96
C TYR A 107 -10.04 2.56 -2.96
N PHE A 108 -9.39 1.92 -1.99
CA PHE A 108 -9.99 1.08 -0.95
C PHE A 108 -10.09 1.82 0.40
N THR A 109 -9.61 3.06 0.48
CA THR A 109 -9.85 3.94 1.63
C THR A 109 -11.29 4.45 1.63
N PRO A 110 -11.85 4.89 2.78
CA PRO A 110 -13.14 5.56 2.82
C PRO A 110 -13.20 6.83 1.96
N MET A 111 -12.06 7.49 1.71
CA MET A 111 -12.00 8.64 0.80
C MET A 111 -12.12 8.20 -0.67
N GLY A 112 -11.42 7.13 -1.07
CA GLY A 112 -11.50 6.55 -2.41
C GLY A 112 -12.89 6.00 -2.74
N CYS A 113 -13.51 5.26 -1.82
CA CYS A 113 -14.88 4.77 -2.00
C CYS A 113 -15.91 5.92 -2.01
N ARG A 114 -15.69 6.99 -1.23
CA ARG A 114 -16.55 8.19 -1.28
C ARG A 114 -16.42 8.91 -2.61
N ASP A 115 -15.20 9.13 -3.11
CA ASP A 115 -14.94 9.73 -4.42
C ASP A 115 -15.61 8.92 -5.55
N ALA A 116 -15.47 7.59 -5.53
CA ALA A 116 -16.20 6.69 -6.43
C ALA A 116 -17.72 6.89 -6.35
N SER A 117 -18.29 6.97 -5.14
CA SER A 117 -19.73 7.15 -4.93
C SER A 117 -20.28 8.51 -5.38
N VAL A 118 -19.42 9.55 -5.44
CA VAL A 118 -19.76 10.88 -5.98
C VAL A 118 -19.68 10.86 -7.50
N ASN A 119 -18.61 10.31 -8.06
CA ASN A 119 -18.42 10.20 -9.50
C ASN A 119 -19.53 9.38 -10.18
N LEU A 120 -19.99 8.29 -9.54
CA LEU A 120 -21.11 7.47 -10.02
C LEU A 120 -22.46 8.22 -10.07
N ARG A 121 -22.66 9.25 -9.24
CA ARG A 121 -23.88 10.08 -9.25
C ARG A 121 -23.83 11.23 -10.25
N SER A 122 -22.67 11.48 -10.85
CA SER A 122 -22.53 12.43 -11.95
C SER A 122 -22.88 11.75 -13.27
N ASN A 123 -23.27 12.52 -14.30
CA ASN A 123 -23.60 12.00 -15.64
C ASN A 123 -22.39 11.37 -16.39
N ALA A 124 -21.33 10.97 -15.69
CA ALA A 124 -20.22 10.20 -16.21
C ALA A 124 -20.61 8.76 -16.60
N ASP A 125 -21.74 8.25 -16.10
CA ASP A 125 -22.32 6.96 -16.51
C ASP A 125 -23.04 7.03 -17.88
N ASP A 126 -23.60 8.19 -18.25
CA ASP A 126 -24.18 8.43 -19.59
C ASP A 126 -23.11 8.63 -20.68
N ALA A 127 -21.85 8.83 -20.27
CA ALA A 127 -20.74 9.07 -21.17
C ALA A 127 -19.97 7.78 -21.47
N PHE A 128 -19.88 7.42 -22.75
CA PHE A 128 -19.14 6.23 -23.21
C PHE A 128 -17.78 6.62 -23.80
N GLY A 129 -16.73 5.90 -23.38
CA GLY A 129 -15.42 5.94 -24.00
C GLY A 129 -15.22 4.78 -24.96
N ILE A 130 -14.48 5.03 -26.04
CA ILE A 130 -13.97 3.97 -26.92
C ILE A 130 -12.67 3.44 -26.32
N THR A 131 -12.58 2.13 -26.12
CA THR A 131 -11.38 1.46 -25.59
C THR A 131 -10.95 0.32 -26.50
N ASN A 132 -9.67 0.22 -26.84
CA ASN A 132 -9.12 -0.99 -27.45
C ASN A 132 -8.95 -2.04 -26.34
N THR A 133 -9.55 -3.22 -26.51
CA THR A 133 -9.30 -4.41 -25.70
C THR A 133 -9.03 -5.57 -26.66
N ASN A 134 -7.82 -6.14 -26.65
CA ASN A 134 -7.42 -7.26 -27.50
C ASN A 134 -7.68 -7.00 -29.01
N ASP A 135 -7.25 -5.85 -29.51
CA ASP A 135 -7.47 -5.34 -30.88
C ASP A 135 -8.94 -5.15 -31.30
N VAL A 136 -9.89 -5.25 -30.36
CA VAL A 136 -11.29 -4.89 -30.58
C VAL A 136 -11.60 -3.56 -29.91
N LEU A 137 -12.19 -2.63 -30.67
CA LEU A 137 -12.74 -1.39 -30.12
C LEU A 137 -14.07 -1.68 -29.40
N THR A 138 -14.11 -1.44 -28.10
CA THR A 138 -15.29 -1.62 -27.24
C THR A 138 -15.74 -0.29 -26.63
N PHE A 139 -17.04 -0.02 -26.68
CA PHE A 139 -17.66 1.09 -25.96
C PHE A 139 -17.86 0.69 -24.50
N ARG A 140 -17.35 1.51 -23.58
CA ARG A 140 -17.48 1.29 -22.13
C ARG A 140 -17.87 2.58 -21.43
N PRO A 141 -18.69 2.56 -20.35
CA PRO A 141 -18.94 3.75 -19.53
C PRO A 141 -17.63 4.35 -19.04
N ILE A 142 -17.47 5.67 -19.10
CA ILE A 142 -16.21 6.34 -18.73
C ILE A 142 -15.81 6.03 -17.28
N ALA A 143 -16.79 5.85 -16.38
CA ALA A 143 -16.58 5.43 -14.98
C ALA A 143 -15.86 4.07 -14.80
N SER A 144 -15.87 3.20 -15.82
CA SER A 144 -15.15 1.91 -15.82
C SER A 144 -13.71 2.00 -16.35
N VAL A 145 -13.37 3.10 -17.04
CA VAL A 145 -12.08 3.28 -17.75
C VAL A 145 -11.20 4.34 -17.10
N LYS A 146 -11.82 5.36 -16.49
CA LYS A 146 -11.12 6.55 -16.01
C LYS A 146 -10.71 6.43 -14.55
N ALA A 147 -9.40 6.51 -14.30
CA ALA A 147 -8.83 6.70 -12.97
C ALA A 147 -9.32 8.01 -12.32
N SER A 148 -9.46 8.02 -11.00
CA SER A 148 -9.76 9.27 -10.27
C SER A 148 -8.55 10.21 -10.32
N LYS A 149 -8.82 11.50 -10.57
CA LYS A 149 -7.81 12.57 -10.46
C LYS A 149 -7.34 12.80 -9.01
N ASN A 150 -8.07 12.27 -8.03
CA ASN A 150 -7.80 12.41 -6.61
C ASN A 150 -7.01 11.21 -6.05
N ALA A 151 -6.66 10.23 -6.90
CA ALA A 151 -5.95 9.03 -6.48
C ALA A 151 -4.55 9.35 -5.92
N ILE A 152 -4.29 8.91 -4.70
CA ILE A 152 -3.01 9.06 -4.00
C ILE A 152 -2.18 7.79 -4.24
N PRO A 153 -0.89 7.87 -4.61
CA PRO A 153 -0.04 6.69 -4.75
C PRO A 153 0.30 6.09 -3.37
N ASP A 154 0.55 4.77 -3.35
CA ASP A 154 0.77 3.98 -2.12
C ASP A 154 1.86 4.57 -1.19
N ASP A 155 2.89 5.23 -1.73
CA ASP A 155 4.00 5.85 -0.99
C ASP A 155 3.68 7.22 -0.37
N ALA A 156 2.56 7.83 -0.77
CA ALA A 156 2.07 9.13 -0.28
C ALA A 156 0.80 9.02 0.58
N LEU A 157 0.29 7.81 0.84
CA LEU A 157 -0.79 7.58 1.80
C LEU A 157 -0.38 7.93 3.23
N SER A 158 -1.35 8.17 4.11
CA SER A 158 -1.09 8.10 5.55
C SER A 158 -0.98 6.63 5.96
N PHE A 159 -0.24 6.35 7.04
CA PHE A 159 -0.13 4.97 7.53
C PHE A 159 -1.50 4.42 7.96
N SER A 160 -2.36 5.26 8.56
CA SER A 160 -3.72 4.88 8.92
C SER A 160 -4.60 4.55 7.70
N ASP A 161 -4.48 5.31 6.60
CA ASP A 161 -5.19 5.00 5.35
C ASP A 161 -4.69 3.68 4.75
N PHE A 162 -3.37 3.42 4.81
CA PHE A 162 -2.76 2.17 4.35
C PHE A 162 -3.28 0.96 5.16
N MET A 163 -3.35 1.06 6.49
CA MET A 163 -3.90 0.02 7.36
C MET A 163 -5.35 -0.33 6.98
N GLN A 164 -6.18 0.67 6.70
CA GLN A 164 -7.57 0.42 6.32
C GLN A 164 -7.70 -0.09 4.86
N ALA A 165 -6.88 0.45 3.96
CA ALA A 165 -6.94 0.16 2.54
C ALA A 165 -6.53 -1.27 2.20
N HIS A 166 -5.48 -1.82 2.83
CA HIS A 166 -5.02 -3.16 2.48
C HIS A 166 -6.04 -4.24 2.85
N ILE A 167 -6.77 -4.08 3.97
CA ILE A 167 -7.83 -5.02 4.40
C ILE A 167 -8.94 -5.05 3.35
N SER A 168 -9.44 -3.88 2.96
CA SER A 168 -10.49 -3.79 1.94
C SER A 168 -9.98 -4.22 0.55
N PHE A 169 -8.72 -3.97 0.22
CA PHE A 169 -8.09 -4.48 -1.02
C PHE A 169 -8.07 -6.02 -1.05
N LEU A 170 -7.65 -6.68 0.04
CA LEU A 170 -7.63 -8.14 0.14
C LEU A 170 -9.04 -8.75 -0.01
N GLU A 171 -10.05 -8.11 0.58
CA GLU A 171 -11.46 -8.52 0.41
C GLU A 171 -11.87 -8.50 -1.07
N HIS A 172 -11.60 -7.41 -1.79
CA HIS A 172 -11.94 -7.30 -3.21
C HIS A 172 -11.09 -8.21 -4.12
N VAL A 173 -9.83 -8.47 -3.75
CA VAL A 173 -8.97 -9.48 -4.39
C VAL A 173 -9.56 -10.89 -4.25
N LYS A 174 -10.08 -11.24 -3.06
CA LYS A 174 -10.78 -12.51 -2.83
C LYS A 174 -12.10 -12.60 -3.60
N GLN A 175 -12.89 -11.52 -3.64
CA GLN A 175 -14.12 -11.43 -4.43
C GLN A 175 -13.89 -11.49 -5.95
N ALA A 176 -12.70 -11.12 -6.41
CA ALA A 176 -12.27 -11.22 -7.81
C ALA A 176 -11.67 -12.60 -8.18
N GLU A 177 -11.83 -13.62 -7.31
CA GLU A 177 -11.44 -15.01 -7.54
C GLU A 177 -9.96 -15.20 -7.91
N TRP A 178 -9.07 -14.37 -7.33
CA TRP A 178 -7.63 -14.54 -7.51
C TRP A 178 -7.16 -15.89 -6.96
N PRO A 179 -6.19 -16.58 -7.61
CA PRO A 179 -5.72 -17.87 -7.12
C PRO A 179 -5.13 -17.73 -5.72
N GLU A 180 -5.53 -18.64 -4.83
CA GLU A 180 -5.27 -18.60 -3.38
C GLU A 180 -3.82 -18.26 -3.01
N LYS A 181 -2.85 -18.81 -3.76
CA LYS A 181 -1.42 -18.51 -3.61
C LYS A 181 -1.10 -17.01 -3.66
N HIS A 182 -1.73 -16.25 -4.55
CA HIS A 182 -1.53 -14.79 -4.67
C HIS A 182 -2.20 -14.05 -3.51
N VAL A 183 -3.42 -14.45 -3.12
CA VAL A 183 -4.15 -13.86 -1.99
C VAL A 183 -3.38 -14.05 -0.69
N LYS A 184 -2.92 -15.28 -0.42
CA LYS A 184 -2.10 -15.64 0.74
C LYS A 184 -0.76 -14.93 0.77
N SER A 185 -0.07 -14.81 -0.38
CA SER A 185 1.19 -14.07 -0.46
C SER A 185 1.00 -12.58 -0.17
N LEU A 186 -0.10 -11.98 -0.64
CA LEU A 186 -0.45 -10.58 -0.34
C LEU A 186 -0.83 -10.38 1.12
N ALA A 187 -1.64 -11.27 1.71
CA ALA A 187 -2.02 -11.19 3.12
C ALA A 187 -0.80 -11.26 4.04
N LEU A 188 0.10 -12.22 3.80
CA LEU A 188 1.37 -12.33 4.54
C LEU A 188 2.28 -11.12 4.31
N PHE A 189 2.29 -10.54 3.12
CA PHE A 189 3.07 -9.33 2.82
C PHE A 189 2.60 -8.12 3.64
N PHE A 190 1.30 -7.84 3.73
CA PHE A 190 0.81 -6.73 4.56
C PHE A 190 1.10 -7.02 6.04
N TRP A 191 0.77 -8.21 6.54
CA TRP A 191 1.04 -8.60 7.92
C TRP A 191 2.50 -8.42 8.32
N CYS A 192 3.46 -8.87 7.49
CA CYS A 192 4.89 -8.70 7.75
C CYS A 192 5.37 -7.25 7.68
N LEU A 193 4.63 -6.34 7.04
CA LEU A 193 4.92 -4.90 7.01
C LEU A 193 4.31 -4.17 8.20
N GLU A 194 3.09 -4.55 8.60
CA GLU A 194 2.39 -4.03 9.78
C GLU A 194 3.10 -4.37 11.09
N THR A 195 3.72 -5.55 11.15
CA THR A 195 4.47 -6.05 12.32
C THR A 195 5.98 -5.81 12.21
N HIS A 196 6.43 -5.02 11.23
CA HIS A 196 7.86 -4.84 10.96
C HIS A 196 8.51 -3.93 12.00
N SER A 197 9.62 -4.36 12.60
CA SER A 197 10.39 -3.56 13.58
C SER A 197 10.81 -2.17 13.06
N LYS A 198 10.97 -2.03 11.74
CA LYS A 198 11.22 -0.74 11.07
C LYS A 198 10.12 0.30 11.24
N GLN A 199 8.93 -0.05 11.73
CA GLN A 199 7.91 0.94 12.07
C GLN A 199 8.35 1.85 13.24
N GLU A 200 9.10 1.30 14.19
CA GLU A 200 9.58 2.02 15.39
C GLU A 200 10.71 3.02 15.07
N ASP A 201 11.39 2.87 13.93
CA ASP A 201 12.46 3.77 13.50
C ASP A 201 11.93 5.16 13.12
N PHE A 202 12.80 6.17 13.20
CA PHE A 202 12.48 7.52 12.73
C PHE A 202 12.16 7.52 11.22
N HIS A 203 10.90 7.80 10.88
CA HIS A 203 10.32 7.64 9.53
C HIS A 203 9.99 6.19 9.10
N GLY A 204 9.75 5.29 10.06
CA GLY A 204 9.31 3.92 9.84
C GLY A 204 8.10 3.80 8.91
N ASP A 205 6.99 4.47 9.23
CA ASP A 205 5.78 4.53 8.39
C ASP A 205 6.09 4.83 6.91
N GLN A 206 6.86 5.89 6.64
CA GLN A 206 7.18 6.28 5.25
C GLN A 206 8.13 5.29 4.58
N THR A 207 9.01 4.64 5.35
CA THR A 207 9.86 3.54 4.86
C THR A 207 8.98 2.38 4.40
N ILE A 208 8.03 1.95 5.23
CA ILE A 208 7.09 0.87 4.95
C ILE A 208 6.22 1.22 3.73
N LEU A 209 5.66 2.43 3.66
CA LEU A 209 4.84 2.88 2.52
C LEU A 209 5.64 2.91 1.20
N ASN A 210 6.86 3.45 1.21
CA ASN A 210 7.73 3.48 0.02
C ASN A 210 8.13 2.07 -0.42
N TYR A 211 8.46 1.18 0.52
CA TYR A 211 8.75 -0.23 0.25
C TYR A 211 7.52 -0.92 -0.35
N THR A 212 6.33 -0.71 0.24
CA THR A 212 5.07 -1.29 -0.21
C THR A 212 4.75 -0.89 -1.65
N ALA A 213 4.79 0.42 -1.94
CA ALA A 213 4.55 0.97 -3.27
C ALA A 213 5.50 0.40 -4.32
N THR A 214 6.80 0.32 -3.99
CA THR A 214 7.85 -0.18 -4.88
C THR A 214 7.64 -1.66 -5.17
N VAL A 215 7.48 -2.49 -4.13
CA VAL A 215 7.43 -3.95 -4.25
C VAL A 215 6.11 -4.42 -4.84
N ARG A 216 4.95 -3.86 -4.46
CA ARG A 216 3.65 -4.16 -5.09
C ARG A 216 3.69 -3.89 -6.59
N ARG A 217 4.16 -2.70 -6.99
CA ARG A 217 4.20 -2.30 -8.40
C ARG A 217 5.11 -3.22 -9.22
N GLN A 218 6.33 -3.46 -8.73
CA GLN A 218 7.27 -4.37 -9.39
C GLN A 218 6.74 -5.81 -9.46
N TRP A 219 6.05 -6.30 -8.43
CA TRP A 219 5.45 -7.63 -8.41
C TRP A 219 4.36 -7.77 -9.47
N HIS A 220 3.43 -6.81 -9.55
CA HIS A 220 2.41 -6.76 -10.59
C HIS A 220 3.00 -6.68 -12.01
N ASP A 221 4.04 -5.86 -12.22
CA ASP A 221 4.72 -5.78 -13.51
C ASP A 221 5.34 -7.14 -13.91
N LYS A 222 5.89 -7.89 -12.96
CA LYS A 222 6.41 -9.25 -13.19
C LYS A 222 5.32 -10.28 -13.46
N LEU A 223 4.15 -10.16 -12.82
CA LEU A 223 2.99 -11.00 -13.13
C LEU A 223 2.48 -10.72 -14.55
N LYS A 224 2.27 -9.44 -14.90
CA LYS A 224 1.77 -9.03 -16.22
C LYS A 224 2.72 -9.40 -17.36
N ALA A 225 4.02 -9.45 -17.11
CA ALA A 225 5.01 -9.94 -18.08
C ALA A 225 4.92 -11.46 -18.38
N ASN A 226 4.07 -12.21 -17.65
CA ASN A 226 3.75 -13.64 -17.84
C ASN A 226 4.94 -14.56 -18.18
N ASN A 227 6.08 -14.32 -17.52
CA ASN A 227 7.34 -15.02 -17.79
C ASN A 227 7.73 -16.01 -16.68
N GLY A 228 6.83 -16.26 -15.72
CA GLY A 228 7.07 -17.12 -14.55
C GLY A 228 8.04 -16.56 -13.51
N ARG A 229 8.52 -15.31 -13.65
CA ARG A 229 9.55 -14.69 -12.77
C ARG A 229 9.00 -13.70 -11.74
N ALA A 230 7.70 -13.76 -11.45
CA ALA A 230 7.15 -13.03 -10.31
C ALA A 230 7.67 -13.68 -9.01
N PHE A 231 8.34 -12.88 -8.17
CA PHE A 231 8.84 -13.32 -6.88
C PHE A 231 7.68 -13.51 -5.88
N ASN A 232 7.93 -14.24 -4.78
CA ASN A 232 6.96 -14.27 -3.68
C ASN A 232 6.99 -12.91 -2.96
N ILE A 233 5.90 -12.15 -3.05
CA ILE A 233 5.79 -10.83 -2.42
C ILE A 233 5.82 -10.90 -0.88
N SER A 234 5.46 -12.04 -0.26
CA SER A 234 5.48 -12.19 1.20
C SER A 234 6.87 -12.24 1.83
N VAL A 235 7.94 -12.31 1.03
CA VAL A 235 9.32 -12.35 1.53
C VAL A 235 9.85 -10.92 1.58
N ILE A 236 9.99 -10.38 2.80
CA ILE A 236 10.52 -9.03 2.99
C ILE A 236 12.04 -9.02 2.69
N ASN A 237 12.44 -8.10 1.82
CA ASN A 237 13.83 -7.88 1.45
C ASN A 237 14.42 -6.78 2.33
N GLU A 238 15.04 -7.18 3.43
CA GLU A 238 15.69 -6.28 4.40
C GLU A 238 16.70 -5.34 3.76
N SER A 239 17.46 -5.79 2.76
CA SER A 239 18.45 -4.95 2.08
C SER A 239 17.76 -3.79 1.33
N LEU A 240 16.67 -4.09 0.61
CA LEU A 240 15.85 -3.08 -0.05
C LEU A 240 15.16 -2.16 0.98
N MET A 241 14.57 -2.72 2.05
CA MET A 241 13.93 -1.97 3.13
C MET A 241 14.89 -0.93 3.75
N ASN A 242 16.10 -1.36 4.14
CA ASN A 242 17.12 -0.48 4.69
C ASN A 242 17.61 0.57 3.68
N SER A 243 17.74 0.22 2.38
CA SER A 243 18.10 1.19 1.35
C SER A 243 17.04 2.28 1.15
N ILE A 244 15.75 1.93 1.26
CA ILE A 244 14.64 2.87 1.20
C ILE A 244 14.63 3.75 2.46
N HIS A 245 14.85 3.17 3.64
CA HIS A 245 14.95 3.91 4.89
C HIS A 245 15.99 5.04 4.84
N LEU A 246 17.21 4.71 4.40
CA LEU A 246 18.31 5.67 4.20
C LEU A 246 17.94 6.78 3.19
N LYS A 247 17.24 6.41 2.09
CA LYS A 247 16.77 7.37 1.08
C LYS A 247 15.68 8.31 1.62
N VAL A 248 14.77 7.82 2.44
CA VAL A 248 13.71 8.63 3.09
C VAL A 248 14.32 9.63 4.08
N GLY A 249 15.25 9.18 4.92
CA GLY A 249 15.97 10.04 5.88
C GLY A 249 16.77 11.16 5.20
N THR A 250 17.61 10.80 4.22
CA THR A 250 18.42 11.78 3.46
C THR A 250 17.57 12.80 2.71
N SER A 251 16.49 12.36 2.05
CA SER A 251 15.57 13.26 1.32
C SER A 251 14.92 14.30 2.22
N LYS A 252 14.56 13.93 3.46
CA LYS A 252 13.98 14.86 4.44
C LYS A 252 15.01 15.81 5.02
N PHE A 253 16.21 15.33 5.34
CA PHE A 253 17.30 16.19 5.80
C PHE A 253 17.62 17.28 4.76
N GLN A 254 17.69 16.91 3.47
CA GLN A 254 17.92 17.86 2.38
C GLN A 254 16.79 18.90 2.26
N ARG A 255 15.51 18.50 2.41
CA ARG A 255 14.37 19.43 2.41
C ARG A 255 14.42 20.42 3.58
N LEU A 256 14.76 19.95 4.78
CA LEU A 256 14.93 20.81 5.95
C LEU A 256 16.10 21.80 5.75
N ALA A 257 17.25 21.31 5.28
CA ALA A 257 18.41 22.14 4.97
C ALA A 257 18.14 23.22 3.90
N SER A 258 17.30 22.93 2.91
CA SER A 258 16.87 23.92 1.90
C SER A 258 15.75 24.86 2.37
N SER A 259 15.08 24.56 3.49
CA SER A 259 14.03 25.41 4.07
C SER A 259 14.61 26.49 4.99
N VAL A 260 15.82 26.31 5.50
CA VAL A 260 16.54 27.35 6.24
C VAL A 260 17.08 28.35 5.22
N SER A 261 16.64 29.61 5.29
CA SER A 261 17.17 30.67 4.43
C SER A 261 18.71 30.74 4.57
N PRO A 262 19.49 30.88 3.48
CA PRO A 262 20.93 31.06 3.56
C PRO A 262 21.32 32.19 4.52
N LEU A 263 20.49 33.24 4.57
CA LEU A 263 20.62 34.39 5.47
C LEU A 263 20.61 34.00 6.96
N PHE A 264 19.89 32.93 7.34
CA PHE A 264 19.84 32.42 8.70
C PHE A 264 21.14 31.70 9.11
N LEU A 265 21.74 30.94 8.19
CA LEU A 265 23.06 30.33 8.37
C LEU A 265 24.19 31.37 8.42
N PHE A 266 24.07 32.47 7.66
CA PHE A 266 25.00 33.60 7.76
C PHE A 266 24.87 34.34 9.10
N ILE A 267 23.67 34.52 9.66
CA ILE A 267 23.46 35.21 10.94
C ILE A 267 24.07 34.43 12.11
N THR A 268 23.92 33.10 12.16
CA THR A 268 24.51 32.30 13.26
C THR A 268 26.03 32.30 13.22
N LEU A 269 26.65 32.11 12.04
CA LEU A 269 28.12 32.16 11.89
C LEU A 269 28.71 33.55 12.15
N ALA A 270 27.98 34.63 11.83
CA ALA A 270 28.39 35.99 12.13
C ALA A 270 28.36 36.30 13.64
N LEU A 271 27.40 35.75 14.38
CA LEU A 271 27.29 35.93 15.83
C LEU A 271 28.39 35.18 16.61
N ASP A 272 28.74 33.95 16.22
CA ASP A 272 29.90 33.24 16.81
C ASP A 272 31.22 33.98 16.52
N SER A 273 31.36 34.57 15.33
CA SER A 273 32.52 35.40 14.97
C SER A 273 32.59 36.72 15.75
N LEU A 274 31.45 37.23 16.25
CA LEU A 274 31.37 38.42 17.10
C LEU A 274 31.59 38.10 18.59
N LEU A 275 31.25 36.90 19.05
CA LEU A 275 31.57 36.44 20.40
C LEU A 275 33.03 36.01 20.56
N TYR A 276 33.70 35.58 19.49
CA TYR A 276 35.13 35.27 19.48
C TYR A 276 36.01 36.48 19.12
N ALA A 277 35.72 37.64 19.71
CA ALA A 277 36.70 38.73 19.76
C ALA A 277 37.83 38.33 20.72
N PRO A 278 39.10 38.30 20.30
CA PRO A 278 40.21 38.00 21.22
C PRO A 278 40.27 39.09 22.31
N PRO A 279 40.50 38.73 23.58
CA PRO A 279 40.58 39.71 24.66
C PRO A 279 41.71 40.70 24.37
N ILE A 280 41.39 41.99 24.43
CA ILE A 280 42.36 43.07 24.28
C ILE A 280 43.47 42.87 25.34
N PRO A 281 44.76 42.82 24.96
CA PRO A 281 45.84 42.62 25.92
C PRO A 281 45.96 43.84 26.84
N THR A 282 45.35 43.75 28.02
CA THR A 282 45.50 44.72 29.09
C THR A 282 46.93 44.67 29.62
N MET A 283 47.66 45.77 29.51
CA MET A 283 49.01 45.86 30.07
C MET A 283 49.01 45.69 31.59
N PHE A 284 50.04 45.00 32.07
CA PHE A 284 50.32 44.74 33.47
C PHE A 284 50.39 46.02 34.34
N THR A 285 49.78 45.96 35.52
CA THR A 285 50.30 46.62 36.73
C THR A 285 50.24 45.63 37.89
N PRO A 286 51.38 45.29 38.53
CA PRO A 286 51.38 44.33 39.62
C PRO A 286 51.02 45.01 40.96
N HIS A 287 50.11 44.42 41.73
CA HIS A 287 49.97 44.78 43.14
C HIS A 287 49.77 43.57 44.06
N ASN A 288 50.85 43.25 44.74
CA ASN A 288 51.00 42.70 46.08
C ASN A 288 49.91 41.76 46.66
N SER A 289 50.34 40.50 46.80
CA SER A 289 49.94 39.48 47.76
C SER A 289 49.32 39.94 49.09
N THR A 290 48.18 39.35 49.46
CA THR A 290 47.84 39.04 50.87
C THR A 290 47.24 37.63 50.97
N HIS A 291 47.80 36.81 51.86
CA HIS A 291 47.48 35.39 52.07
C HIS A 291 46.58 35.20 53.30
N VAL A 292 45.48 34.44 53.18
CA VAL A 292 44.69 33.84 54.29
C VAL A 292 44.08 32.49 53.80
N PRO A 293 44.01 31.42 54.62
CA PRO A 293 43.94 30.02 54.14
C PRO A 293 42.51 29.38 54.17
N PRO A 294 42.31 28.10 53.78
CA PRO A 294 40.99 27.54 53.48
C PRO A 294 40.28 26.91 54.69
N LEU A 295 38.94 26.83 54.63
CA LEU A 295 38.13 26.05 55.57
C LEU A 295 37.68 24.72 54.93
N MET A 296 37.93 23.62 55.63
CA MET A 296 37.37 22.29 55.32
C MET A 296 35.97 22.10 55.93
N SER A 297 35.35 20.95 55.63
CA SER A 297 34.15 20.30 56.23
C SER A 297 32.91 20.31 55.31
N THR A 298 32.11 19.25 55.15
CA THR A 298 32.18 17.87 55.70
C THR A 298 31.35 16.90 54.85
N LEU A 299 31.50 15.60 55.10
CA LEU A 299 30.80 14.48 54.44
C LEU A 299 29.37 14.25 54.96
N THR A 300 28.43 13.93 54.07
CA THR A 300 27.37 12.90 54.19
C THR A 300 26.98 12.50 52.75
N SER A 301 26.92 11.24 52.28
CA SER A 301 26.76 9.90 52.85
C SER A 301 25.36 9.58 53.39
N THR A 302 24.46 9.16 52.49
CA THR A 302 23.29 8.32 52.81
C THR A 302 23.04 7.36 51.64
N THR A 303 23.09 6.07 51.93
CA THR A 303 22.88 4.94 51.01
C THR A 303 21.38 4.58 50.89
N PRO A 304 20.99 3.77 49.89
CA PRO A 304 19.58 3.48 49.60
C PRO A 304 19.01 2.31 50.44
N MET A 305 17.69 2.35 50.62
CA MET A 305 16.83 1.23 50.99
C MET A 305 15.71 1.13 49.94
N HIS A 306 15.06 0.02 49.63
CA HIS A 306 15.26 -1.42 49.80
C HIS A 306 13.92 -2.03 49.34
N ILE A 307 13.94 -2.93 48.36
CA ILE A 307 13.00 -4.02 48.06
C ILE A 307 11.53 -3.88 48.53
N SER A 308 10.58 -3.96 47.58
CA SER A 308 9.46 -4.92 47.73
C SER A 308 9.01 -5.48 46.39
N SER A 309 8.37 -6.64 46.42
CA SER A 309 8.11 -7.55 45.30
C SER A 309 6.62 -7.86 45.16
N ASN A 310 6.28 -8.59 44.09
CA ASN A 310 5.04 -9.33 43.84
C ASN A 310 3.83 -8.53 43.32
N HIS A 311 3.38 -8.91 42.12
CA HIS A 311 2.15 -9.70 42.06
C HIS A 311 2.10 -10.63 40.84
N LEU A 312 1.93 -11.93 41.08
CA LEU A 312 1.29 -12.84 40.13
C LEU A 312 -0.21 -12.54 40.13
N HIS A 313 -0.87 -12.71 38.98
CA HIS A 313 -2.23 -13.25 38.94
C HIS A 313 -2.31 -14.32 37.85
N THR A 314 -2.94 -15.43 38.24
CA THR A 314 -3.51 -16.48 37.39
C THR A 314 -4.70 -15.98 36.59
#